data_AF-A0A7S3WPA6-F1
#
_entry.id   AF-A0A7S3WPA6-F1
#
_cell.length_a   1.000
_cell.length_b   1.000
_cell.length_c   1.000
_cell.angle_alpha   90.00
_cell.angle_beta   90.00
_cell.angle_gamma   90.00
#
_symmetry.space_group_name_H-M   'P 1'
#
loop_
_entity.id
_entity.type
_entity.pdbx_description
1 polymer ?
#
loop_
_entity_poly.entity_id
_entity_poly.type
_entity_poly.pdbx_seq_one_letter_code
_entity_poly.pdbx_strand_id
1 'polypeptide(L)'
;QGAERKVRTEMPDGSVAYYEGERGAERMVRTVFANGNVKYYKGEQGAERLVRMELADDGGVEHYEGESGAERLSRAEFANGEEVQYYEGEGGAERMVRAEYADGSVQHYEGERGADRI
;
A
#
# COMPACT_ATOMS: atom_id res chain seq x y z
N GLN A 1 -0.81 -8.30 -37.56
CA GLN A 1 -1.78 -7.40 -36.93
C GLN A 1 -1.61 -7.53 -35.43
N GLY A 2 -1.32 -6.43 -34.73
CA GLY A 2 -1.12 -6.47 -33.28
C GLY A 2 -2.46 -6.60 -32.59
N ALA A 3 -2.62 -7.64 -31.76
CA ALA A 3 -3.85 -7.83 -31.00
C ALA A 3 -3.95 -6.78 -29.88
N GLU A 4 -5.12 -6.18 -29.74
CA GLU A 4 -5.41 -5.23 -28.66
C GLU A 4 -5.23 -5.89 -27.29
N ARG A 5 -4.62 -5.15 -26.35
CA ARG A 5 -4.42 -5.56 -24.95
C ARG A 5 -4.88 -4.44 -24.02
N LYS A 6 -5.40 -4.79 -22.84
CA LYS A 6 -5.86 -3.79 -21.86
C LYS A 6 -4.65 -3.17 -21.16
N VAL A 7 -4.48 -1.85 -21.27
CA VAL A 7 -3.34 -1.13 -20.64
C VAL A 7 -3.78 -0.10 -19.61
N ARG A 8 -4.99 0.44 -19.77
CA ARG A 8 -5.56 1.38 -18.81
C ARG A 8 -7.09 1.36 -18.83
N THR A 9 -7.70 1.80 -17.75
CA THR A 9 -9.15 2.08 -17.65
C THR A 9 -9.34 3.36 -16.88
N GLU A 10 -10.03 4.31 -17.50
CA GLU A 10 -10.48 5.55 -16.87
C GLU A 10 -11.88 5.30 -16.31
N MET A 11 -12.07 5.58 -15.02
CA MET A 11 -13.32 5.34 -14.30
C MET A 11 -14.12 6.64 -14.16
N PRO A 12 -15.46 6.57 -14.06
CA PRO A 12 -16.31 7.77 -13.95
C PRO A 12 -16.04 8.63 -12.71
N ASP A 13 -15.45 8.04 -11.67
CA ASP A 13 -15.05 8.73 -10.44
C ASP A 13 -13.73 9.50 -10.58
N GLY A 14 -13.14 9.51 -11.78
CA GLY A 14 -11.87 10.18 -12.09
C GLY A 14 -10.63 9.35 -11.77
N SER A 15 -10.78 8.12 -11.25
CA SER A 15 -9.65 7.23 -11.04
C SER A 15 -9.18 6.54 -12.33
N VAL A 16 -7.91 6.17 -12.38
CA VAL A 16 -7.27 5.50 -13.54
C VAL A 16 -6.54 4.24 -13.08
N ALA A 17 -6.97 3.08 -13.57
CA ALA A 17 -6.29 1.81 -13.36
C ALA A 17 -5.35 1.50 -14.54
N TYR A 18 -4.16 0.99 -14.24
CA TYR A 18 -3.14 0.57 -15.21
C TYR A 18 -2.90 -0.93 -15.13
N TYR A 19 -2.67 -1.54 -16.30
CA TYR A 19 -2.58 -2.98 -16.46
C TYR A 19 -1.31 -3.38 -17.22
N GLU A 20 -0.74 -4.52 -16.84
CA GLU A 20 0.42 -5.15 -17.48
C GLU A 20 0.17 -6.63 -17.69
N GLY A 21 0.94 -7.27 -18.57
CA GLY A 21 0.81 -8.68 -18.88
C GLY A 21 0.55 -8.94 -20.36
N GLU A 22 0.51 -10.23 -20.71
CA GLU A 22 0.16 -10.70 -22.04
C GLU A 22 -1.34 -10.56 -22.30
N ARG A 23 -1.74 -10.66 -23.57
CA ARG A 23 -3.14 -10.56 -23.98
C ARG A 23 -3.99 -11.62 -23.26
N GLY A 24 -5.06 -11.16 -22.61
CA GLY A 24 -5.98 -12.03 -21.86
C GLY A 24 -5.49 -12.38 -20.45
N ALA A 25 -4.24 -12.06 -20.13
CA ALA A 25 -3.61 -12.27 -18.83
C ALA A 25 -3.22 -10.93 -18.16
N GLU A 26 -3.87 -9.83 -18.55
CA GLU A 26 -3.55 -8.51 -18.02
C GLU A 26 -3.97 -8.40 -16.55
N ARG A 27 -3.02 -8.01 -15.71
CA ARG A 27 -3.17 -7.79 -14.27
C ARG A 27 -3.12 -6.32 -13.92
N MET A 28 -3.82 -5.92 -12.87
CA MET A 28 -3.75 -4.54 -12.37
C MET A 28 -2.44 -4.32 -11.63
N VAL A 29 -1.70 -3.26 -11.98
CA VAL A 29 -0.42 -2.94 -11.32
C VAL A 29 -0.43 -1.60 -10.59
N ARG A 30 -1.34 -0.70 -10.96
CA ARG A 30 -1.45 0.62 -10.37
C ARG A 30 -2.84 1.21 -10.51
N THR A 31 -3.30 1.92 -9.49
CA THR A 31 -4.49 2.77 -9.55
C THR A 31 -4.15 4.16 -9.05
N VAL A 32 -4.44 5.18 -9.86
CA VAL A 32 -4.34 6.59 -9.46
C VAL A 32 -5.75 7.07 -9.16
N PHE A 33 -5.99 7.55 -7.94
CA PHE A 33 -7.30 8.04 -7.50
C PHE A 33 -7.46 9.53 -7.81
N ALA A 34 -8.70 10.00 -7.90
CA ALA A 34 -8.99 11.41 -8.17
C ALA A 34 -8.49 12.35 -7.07
N ASN A 35 -8.32 11.86 -5.84
CA ASN A 35 -7.71 12.60 -4.74
C ASN A 35 -6.16 12.62 -4.78
N GLY A 36 -5.55 12.05 -5.81
CA GLY A 36 -4.10 11.99 -5.99
C GLY A 36 -3.43 10.77 -5.36
N ASN A 37 -4.11 10.01 -4.50
CA ASN A 37 -3.53 8.79 -3.92
C ASN A 37 -3.18 7.79 -5.03
N VAL A 38 -2.12 7.02 -4.82
CA VAL A 38 -1.68 6.00 -5.78
C VAL A 38 -1.51 4.66 -5.08
N LYS A 39 -2.23 3.63 -5.53
CA LYS A 39 -2.04 2.25 -5.09
C LYS A 39 -1.22 1.47 -6.11
N TYR A 40 -0.32 0.62 -5.61
CA TYR A 40 0.50 -0.30 -6.41
C TYR A 40 0.21 -1.74 -6.01
N TYR A 41 0.10 -2.60 -7.02
CA TYR A 41 -0.28 -3.99 -6.84
C TYR A 41 0.76 -4.93 -7.43
N LYS A 42 0.83 -6.15 -6.88
CA LYS A 42 1.64 -7.27 -7.41
C LYS A 42 0.81 -8.55 -7.37
N GLY A 43 1.13 -9.53 -8.20
CA GLY A 43 0.44 -10.82 -8.23
C GLY A 43 0.14 -11.24 -9.66
N GLU A 44 -0.45 -12.41 -9.81
CA GLU A 44 -1.01 -12.89 -11.08
C GLU A 44 -2.38 -12.24 -11.33
N GLN A 45 -2.90 -12.33 -12.55
CA GLN A 45 -4.24 -11.85 -12.88
C GLN A 45 -5.30 -12.52 -11.97
N GLY A 46 -6.10 -11.71 -11.29
CA GLY A 46 -7.14 -12.18 -10.37
C GLY A 46 -6.65 -12.51 -8.96
N ALA A 47 -5.35 -12.37 -8.69
CA ALA A 47 -4.73 -12.54 -7.37
C ALA A 47 -3.79 -11.36 -7.05
N GLU A 48 -4.08 -10.19 -7.62
CA GLU A 48 -3.33 -8.98 -7.31
C GLU A 48 -3.54 -8.58 -5.86
N ARG A 49 -2.44 -8.20 -5.21
CA ARG A 49 -2.42 -7.73 -3.83
C ARG A 49 -1.83 -6.34 -3.72
N LEU A 50 -2.36 -5.53 -2.81
CA LEU A 50 -1.81 -4.21 -2.50
C LEU A 50 -0.43 -4.39 -1.86
N VAL A 51 0.57 -3.65 -2.36
CA VAL A 51 1.93 -3.69 -1.78
C VAL A 51 2.43 -2.32 -1.36
N ARG A 52 1.85 -1.26 -1.92
CA ARG A 52 2.26 0.12 -1.62
C ARG A 52 1.14 1.10 -1.92
N MET A 53 1.01 2.11 -1.06
CA MET A 53 0.15 3.26 -1.28
C MET A 53 0.95 4.55 -1.07
N GLU A 54 0.89 5.46 -2.04
CA GLU A 54 1.38 6.84 -1.90
C GLU A 54 0.18 7.73 -1.56
N LEU A 55 0.31 8.48 -0.47
CA LEU A 55 -0.70 9.40 0.04
C LEU A 55 -0.42 10.81 -0.50
N ALA A 56 -1.41 11.41 -1.14
CA ALA A 56 -1.25 12.72 -1.75
C ALA A 56 -1.25 13.86 -0.71
N ASP A 57 -1.99 13.69 0.38
CA ASP A 57 -2.24 14.76 1.35
C ASP A 57 -0.98 15.15 2.14
N ASP A 58 -0.23 14.15 2.59
CA ASP A 58 0.95 14.34 3.42
C ASP A 58 2.24 13.85 2.75
N GLY A 59 2.17 13.25 1.55
CA GLY A 59 3.31 12.65 0.83
C GLY A 59 3.78 11.33 1.45
N GLY A 60 3.00 10.76 2.38
CA GLY A 60 3.33 9.52 3.07
C GLY A 60 3.33 8.30 2.14
N VAL A 61 4.06 7.26 2.54
CA VAL A 61 4.14 5.99 1.82
C VAL A 61 3.83 4.84 2.78
N GLU A 62 2.76 4.12 2.51
CA GLU A 62 2.39 2.90 3.21
C GLU A 62 2.83 1.67 2.41
N HIS A 63 3.36 0.66 3.09
CA HIS A 63 3.75 -0.63 2.52
C HIS A 63 2.92 -1.74 3.14
N TYR A 64 2.50 -2.67 2.29
CA TYR A 64 1.62 -3.76 2.66
C TYR A 64 2.23 -5.11 2.32
N GLU A 65 1.88 -6.11 3.13
CA GLU A 65 2.24 -7.51 2.91
C GLU A 65 1.05 -8.43 3.20
N GLY A 66 1.18 -9.73 2.96
CA GLY A 66 0.06 -10.68 3.05
C GLY A 66 -0.44 -11.15 1.69
N GLU A 67 -1.40 -12.07 1.69
CA GLU A 67 -2.02 -12.61 0.48
C GLU A 67 -3.08 -11.66 -0.08
N SER A 68 -3.50 -11.88 -1.33
CA SER A 68 -4.56 -11.07 -1.96
C SER A 68 -5.85 -11.17 -1.12
N GLY A 69 -6.38 -10.00 -0.72
CA GLY A 69 -7.56 -9.89 0.14
C GLY A 69 -7.27 -10.02 1.65
N ALA A 70 -6.03 -10.26 2.04
CA ALA A 70 -5.59 -10.34 3.43
C ALA A 70 -4.35 -9.45 3.68
N GLU A 71 -4.20 -8.38 2.91
CA GLU A 71 -3.08 -7.47 3.03
C GLU A 71 -3.13 -6.69 4.35
N ARG A 72 -1.96 -6.55 4.97
CA ARG A 72 -1.75 -5.85 6.22
C ARG A 72 -0.71 -4.76 6.09
N LEU A 73 -0.86 -3.67 6.82
CA LEU A 73 0.15 -2.62 6.89
C LEU A 73 1.40 -3.18 7.59
N SER A 74 2.56 -3.09 6.95
CA SER A 74 3.84 -3.52 7.54
C SER A 74 4.77 -2.36 7.85
N ARG A 75 4.68 -1.27 7.08
CA ARG A 75 5.53 -0.10 7.23
C ARG A 75 4.86 1.16 6.72
N ALA A 76 5.03 2.28 7.42
CA ALA A 76 4.62 3.61 6.98
C ALA A 76 5.81 4.58 7.05
N GLU A 77 5.98 5.39 6.01
CA GLU A 77 6.97 6.47 5.90
C GLU A 77 6.23 7.80 5.81
N PHE A 78 6.55 8.76 6.66
CA PHE A 78 5.96 10.10 6.60
C PHE A 78 6.86 11.03 5.76
N ALA A 79 6.29 11.96 4.99
CA ALA A 79 7.00 12.61 3.87
C ALA A 79 8.22 13.46 4.22
N ASN A 80 8.38 13.85 5.47
CA ASN A 80 9.58 14.54 5.94
C ASN A 80 10.74 13.57 6.22
N GLY A 81 10.50 12.25 6.11
CA GLY A 81 11.46 11.22 6.50
C GLY A 81 11.80 11.27 8.00
N GLU A 82 11.02 12.02 8.80
CA GLU A 82 11.28 12.18 10.23
C GLU A 82 10.92 10.91 10.99
N GLU A 83 10.05 10.08 10.44
CA GLU A 83 9.55 8.89 11.10
C GLU A 83 9.26 7.77 10.11
N VAL A 84 9.71 6.57 10.46
CA VAL A 84 9.33 5.31 9.82
C VAL A 84 8.74 4.40 10.89
N GLN A 85 7.48 4.02 10.70
CA GLN A 85 6.76 3.14 11.61
C GLN A 85 6.68 1.73 11.03
N TYR A 86 6.82 0.71 11.88
CA TYR A 86 6.71 -0.70 11.54
C TYR A 86 5.58 -1.35 12.32
N TYR A 87 4.87 -2.24 11.63
CA TYR A 87 3.62 -2.80 12.10
C TYR A 87 3.61 -4.33 12.02
N GLU A 88 2.94 -4.96 12.98
CA GLU A 88 2.71 -6.41 13.01
C GLU A 88 1.29 -6.73 13.46
N GLY A 89 0.73 -7.84 12.99
CA GLY A 89 -0.60 -8.32 13.41
C GLY A 89 -1.38 -8.88 12.23
N GLU A 90 -2.58 -9.38 12.47
CA GLU A 90 -3.45 -9.80 11.36
C GLU A 90 -4.02 -8.58 10.62
N GLY A 91 -4.49 -8.79 9.38
CA GLY A 91 -5.07 -7.72 8.56
C GLY A 91 -6.20 -6.99 9.29
N GLY A 92 -6.05 -5.68 9.46
CA GLY A 92 -6.99 -4.83 10.21
C GLY A 92 -6.78 -4.82 11.74
N ALA A 93 -5.87 -5.64 12.27
CA ALA A 93 -5.49 -5.72 13.68
C ALA A 93 -4.00 -5.44 13.92
N GLU A 94 -3.35 -4.74 12.98
CA GLU A 94 -1.94 -4.41 13.05
C GLU A 94 -1.66 -3.40 14.19
N ARG A 95 -0.55 -3.60 14.88
CA ARG A 95 -0.04 -2.74 15.95
C ARG A 95 1.34 -2.22 15.56
N MET A 96 1.65 -0.99 15.94
CA MET A 96 3.00 -0.46 15.80
C MET A 96 3.92 -1.21 16.78
N VAL A 97 5.04 -1.72 16.27
CA VAL A 97 6.05 -2.45 17.07
C VAL A 97 7.39 -1.73 17.11
N ARG A 98 7.63 -0.84 16.14
CA ARG A 98 8.87 -0.06 16.06
C ARG A 98 8.63 1.27 15.37
N ALA A 99 9.26 2.32 15.88
CA ALA A 99 9.38 3.61 15.20
C ALA A 99 10.85 4.00 15.12
N GLU A 100 11.29 4.43 13.94
CA GLU A 100 12.63 4.94 13.68
C GLU A 100 12.52 6.42 13.32
N TYR A 101 13.30 7.26 14.00
CA TYR A 101 13.25 8.71 13.83
C TYR A 101 14.48 9.24 13.09
N ALA A 102 14.36 10.41 12.45
CA ALA A 102 15.46 11.04 11.72
C ALA A 102 16.69 11.38 12.58
N ASP A 103 16.53 11.52 13.90
CA ASP A 103 17.64 11.71 14.83
C ASP A 103 18.40 10.41 15.15
N GLY A 104 17.99 9.29 14.55
CA GLY A 104 18.54 7.96 14.74
C GLY A 104 18.01 7.23 15.97
N SER A 105 17.11 7.84 16.75
CA SER A 105 16.46 7.15 17.85
C SER A 105 15.50 6.09 17.31
N VAL A 106 15.40 4.98 18.06
CA VAL A 106 14.54 3.86 17.73
C VAL A 106 13.73 3.49 18.96
N GLN A 107 12.41 3.51 18.84
CA GLN A 107 11.48 3.08 19.88
C GLN A 107 10.90 1.71 19.51
N HIS A 108 10.81 0.81 20.48
CA HIS A 108 10.18 -0.50 20.35
C HIS A 108 8.95 -0.53 21.25
N TYR A 109 7.86 -1.13 20.75
CA TYR A 109 6.59 -1.19 21.44
C TYR A 109 6.18 -2.65 21.63
N GLU A 110 5.69 -2.95 22.84
CA GLU A 110 5.19 -4.27 23.23
C GLU A 110 3.75 -4.12 23.75
N GLY A 111 2.93 -5.16 23.62
CA GLY A 111 1.53 -5.16 24.06
C GLY A 111 0.52 -5.15 22.90
N GLU A 112 -0.77 -5.20 23.24
CA GLU A 112 -1.86 -5.19 22.26
C GLU A 112 -2.27 -3.77 21.88
N ARG A 113 -2.76 -3.58 20.64
CA ARG A 113 -3.24 -2.29 20.15
C ARG A 113 -4.30 -1.71 21.09
N GLY A 114 -3.99 -0.58 21.72
CA GLY A 114 -4.92 0.13 22.62
C GLY A 114 -4.71 -0.11 24.11
N ALA A 115 -3.66 -0.83 24.53
CA ALA A 115 -3.32 -1.01 25.94
C ALA A 115 -2.81 0.27 26.64
N ASP A 116 -2.39 1.29 25.89
CA ASP A 116 -1.78 2.52 26.41
C ASP A 116 -2.77 3.70 26.59
N ARG A 117 -3.97 3.44 27.12
CA ARG A 117 -4.84 4.51 27.65
C ARG A 117 -5.05 4.30 29.14
N ILE A 118 -4.15 4.86 29.95
CA ILE A 118 -4.39 5.12 31.38
C ILE A 118 -3.95 6.55 31.68
#